data_AF-A0A6P0XR31-F1
#
_entry.id   AF-A0A6P0XR31-F1
#
_cell.length_a   1.000
_cell.length_b   1.000
_cell.length_c   1.000
_cell.angle_alpha   90.00
_cell.angle_beta   90.00
_cell.angle_gamma   90.00
#
_symmetry.space_group_name_H-M   'P 1'
#
loop_
_entity.id
_entity.type
_entity.pdbx_description
1 polymer ?
#
loop_
_entity_poly.entity_id
_entity_poly.type
_entity_poly.pdbx_seq_one_letter_code
_entity_poly.pdbx_strand_id
1 'polypeptide(L)'
;AEKQQIISVCLSEFYQQPQECQKLMQLFYGLKISQMEMSEVFGLKQYQISRKMDKSEKNILKALAKWSKTNLETTLNEGIIKERRDFLKDWFKYYFQQQFYRVLQENLLEKQKEKIMILRLCYGERLKLDTVAEKLKVSQQEVAGEIEMVQQKLQIFLQQWVREKMDICLPISANKRIANFVEEWLKIAPYAMWH
;
A
#
# COMPACT_ATOMS: atom_id res chain seq x y z
N ALA A 1 11.59 -17.67 12.43
CA ALA A 1 11.56 -17.50 13.89
C ALA A 1 11.89 -16.05 14.30
N GLU A 2 13.14 -15.60 14.16
CA GLU A 2 13.55 -14.24 14.60
C GLU A 2 12.89 -13.09 13.84
N LYS A 3 12.91 -13.11 12.48
CA LYS A 3 12.30 -12.06 11.65
C LYS A 3 10.82 -11.82 11.98
N GLN A 4 10.08 -12.90 12.28
CA GLN A 4 8.66 -12.81 12.68
C GLN A 4 8.49 -12.17 14.06
N GLN A 5 9.40 -12.44 15.01
CA GLN A 5 9.39 -11.79 16.32
C GLN A 5 9.74 -10.31 16.22
N ILE A 6 10.75 -9.95 15.42
CA ILE A 6 11.10 -8.55 15.11
C ILE A 6 9.88 -7.81 14.58
N ILE A 7 9.21 -8.38 13.57
CA ILE A 7 7.99 -7.83 12.98
C ILE A 7 6.89 -7.69 14.04
N SER A 8 6.68 -8.72 14.86
CA SER A 8 5.66 -8.70 15.92
C SER A 8 5.89 -7.57 16.93
N VAL A 9 7.13 -7.34 17.36
CA VAL A 9 7.47 -6.25 18.28
C VAL A 9 7.22 -4.90 17.63
N CYS A 10 7.65 -4.73 16.37
CA CYS A 10 7.45 -3.49 15.64
C CYS A 10 5.97 -3.18 15.41
N LEU A 11 5.16 -4.18 15.06
CA LEU A 11 3.71 -4.04 14.91
C LEU A 11 3.03 -3.73 16.24
N SER A 12 3.40 -4.41 17.31
CA SER A 12 2.86 -4.13 18.65
C SER A 12 3.10 -2.67 19.04
N GLU A 13 4.31 -2.16 18.84
CA GLU A 13 4.63 -0.76 19.12
C GLU A 13 3.86 0.19 18.19
N PHE A 14 3.74 -0.12 16.91
CA PHE A 14 2.94 0.65 15.96
C PHE A 14 1.48 0.80 16.41
N TYR A 15 0.83 -0.30 16.81
CA TYR A 15 -0.58 -0.29 17.22
C TYR A 15 -0.83 0.42 18.56
N GLN A 16 0.21 0.66 19.36
CA GLN A 16 0.13 1.45 20.59
C GLN A 16 0.25 2.97 20.35
N GLN A 17 0.64 3.40 19.15
CA GLN A 17 0.76 4.81 18.83
C GLN A 17 -0.61 5.48 18.70
N PRO A 18 -0.71 6.82 18.83
CA PRO A 18 -1.95 7.53 18.55
C PRO A 18 -2.50 7.21 17.16
N GLN A 19 -3.83 7.10 17.03
CA GLN A 19 -4.48 6.74 15.76
C GLN A 19 -4.05 7.62 14.58
N GLU A 20 -3.82 8.92 14.82
CA GLU A 20 -3.31 9.84 13.80
C GLU A 20 -1.95 9.40 13.25
N CYS A 21 -1.01 8.98 14.12
CA CYS A 21 0.29 8.46 13.69
C CYS A 21 0.15 7.15 12.90
N GLN A 22 -0.76 6.28 13.32
CA GLN A 22 -1.04 5.03 12.62
C GLN A 22 -1.54 5.30 11.20
N LYS A 23 -2.51 6.22 11.06
CA LYS A 23 -3.08 6.65 9.78
C LYS A 23 -2.00 7.29 8.88
N LEU A 24 -1.17 8.17 9.43
CA LEU A 24 -0.05 8.80 8.70
C LEU A 24 0.90 7.75 8.11
N MET A 25 1.33 6.78 8.92
CA MET A 25 2.21 5.72 8.45
C MET A 25 1.55 4.83 7.39
N GLN A 26 0.28 4.47 7.58
CA GLN A 26 -0.48 3.68 6.61
C GLN A 26 -0.61 4.39 5.26
N LEU A 27 -0.95 5.69 5.24
CA LEU A 27 -1.05 6.47 4.01
C LEU A 27 0.31 6.66 3.33
N PHE A 28 1.36 6.94 4.12
CA PHE A 28 2.71 7.18 3.59
C PHE A 28 3.34 5.91 3.03
N TYR A 29 3.36 4.82 3.79
CA TYR A 29 4.00 3.57 3.40
C TYR A 29 3.13 2.73 2.45
N GLY A 30 1.81 2.74 2.63
CA GLY A 30 0.88 1.93 1.85
C GLY A 30 0.44 2.59 0.54
N LEU A 31 -0.03 3.84 0.60
CA LEU A 31 -0.57 4.55 -0.58
C LEU A 31 0.39 5.58 -1.19
N LYS A 32 1.60 5.71 -0.63
CA LYS A 32 2.62 6.68 -1.07
C LYS A 32 2.12 8.13 -1.04
N ILE A 33 1.13 8.45 -0.19
CA ILE A 33 0.61 9.82 -0.04
C ILE A 33 1.74 10.73 0.45
N SER A 34 1.92 11.87 -0.21
CA SER A 34 3.01 12.77 0.12
C SER A 34 2.78 13.51 1.44
N GLN A 35 3.86 14.01 2.04
CA GLN A 35 3.71 14.84 3.25
C GLN A 35 2.95 16.14 2.99
N MET A 36 2.97 16.65 1.75
CA MET A 36 2.17 17.81 1.35
C MET A 36 0.68 17.47 1.33
N GLU A 37 0.30 16.36 0.69
CA GLU A 37 -1.09 15.87 0.72
C GLU A 37 -1.55 15.54 2.14
N MET A 38 -0.70 14.90 2.96
CA MET A 38 -1.01 14.65 4.37
C MET A 38 -1.15 15.96 5.16
N SER A 39 -0.43 17.03 4.80
CA SER A 39 -0.58 18.32 5.47
C SER A 39 -2.02 18.85 5.31
N GLU A 40 -2.59 18.70 4.11
CA GLU A 40 -3.98 19.05 3.82
C GLU A 40 -4.97 18.17 4.59
N VAL A 41 -4.75 16.84 4.58
CA VAL A 41 -5.63 15.86 5.26
C VAL A 41 -5.72 16.12 6.76
N PHE A 42 -4.57 16.35 7.42
CA PHE A 42 -4.49 16.40 8.88
C PHE A 42 -4.51 17.83 9.43
N GLY A 43 -4.55 18.86 8.57
CA GLY A 43 -4.48 20.26 9.00
C GLY A 43 -3.16 20.60 9.69
N LEU A 44 -2.07 19.93 9.32
CA LEU A 44 -0.75 20.08 9.90
C LEU A 44 0.23 20.65 8.87
N LYS A 45 1.26 21.36 9.31
CA LYS A 45 2.35 21.77 8.43
C LYS A 45 3.20 20.54 8.07
N GLN A 46 3.78 20.54 6.87
CA GLN A 46 4.62 19.43 6.38
C GLN A 46 5.73 19.00 7.36
N TYR A 47 6.40 19.96 8.02
CA TYR A 47 7.43 19.63 9.00
C TYR A 47 6.86 18.94 10.25
N GLN A 48 5.59 19.19 10.61
CA GLN A 48 4.91 18.50 11.71
C GLN A 48 4.60 17.06 11.33
N ILE A 49 4.19 16.83 10.08
CA ILE A 49 4.01 15.49 9.50
C ILE A 49 5.34 14.71 9.58
N SER A 50 6.43 15.30 9.08
CA SER A 50 7.77 14.70 9.14
C SER A 50 8.19 14.38 10.58
N ARG A 51 8.02 15.33 11.52
CA ARG A 51 8.35 15.09 12.94
C ARG A 51 7.53 13.98 13.56
N LYS A 52 6.24 13.87 13.24
CA LYS A 52 5.36 12.79 13.73
C LYS A 52 5.78 11.43 13.18
N MET A 53 6.09 11.35 11.89
CA MET A 53 6.63 10.14 11.26
C MET A 53 7.96 9.71 11.88
N ASP A 54 8.91 10.64 12.00
CA ASP A 54 10.23 10.37 12.60
C ASP A 54 10.12 9.93 14.05
N LYS A 55 9.22 10.54 14.84
CA LYS A 55 8.97 10.15 16.23
C LYS A 55 8.39 8.75 16.30
N SER A 56 7.46 8.43 15.42
CA SER A 56 6.81 7.13 15.32
C SER A 56 7.82 6.03 14.98
N GLU A 57 8.66 6.24 13.97
CA GLU A 57 9.75 5.34 13.60
C GLU A 57 10.77 5.17 14.74
N LYS A 58 11.15 6.28 15.40
CA LYS A 58 12.08 6.23 16.53
C LYS A 58 11.53 5.42 17.70
N ASN A 59 10.24 5.52 17.99
CA ASN A 59 9.61 4.72 19.06
C ASN A 59 9.64 3.23 18.72
N ILE A 60 9.29 2.87 17.47
CA ILE A 60 9.36 1.48 16.98
C ILE A 60 10.80 0.93 17.06
N LEU A 61 11.80 1.71 16.63
CA LEU A 61 13.20 1.31 16.72
C LEU A 61 13.68 1.16 18.17
N LYS A 62 13.22 2.02 19.09
CA LYS A 62 13.53 1.90 20.53
C LYS A 62 12.93 0.64 21.13
N ALA A 63 11.68 0.30 20.79
CA ALA A 63 11.05 -0.93 21.24
C ALA A 63 11.81 -2.16 20.73
N LEU A 64 12.19 -2.16 19.45
CA LEU A 64 13.01 -3.22 18.85
C LEU A 64 14.39 -3.34 19.52
N ALA A 65 15.06 -2.22 19.81
CA ALA A 65 16.35 -2.22 20.48
C ALA A 65 16.25 -2.78 21.90
N LYS A 66 15.23 -2.38 22.66
CA LYS A 66 14.95 -2.91 24.00
C LYS A 66 14.70 -4.42 23.94
N TRP A 67 13.83 -4.87 23.03
CA TRP A 67 13.55 -6.29 22.86
C TRP A 67 14.81 -7.09 22.48
N SER A 68 15.63 -6.57 21.57
CA SER A 68 16.85 -7.24 21.12
C SER A 68 17.86 -7.39 22.26
N LYS A 69 18.04 -6.34 23.07
CA LYS A 69 18.91 -6.40 24.25
C LYS A 69 18.44 -7.47 25.25
N THR A 70 17.13 -7.60 25.44
CA THR A 70 16.56 -8.57 26.40
C THR A 70 16.57 -10.01 25.89
N ASN A 71 16.34 -10.24 24.59
CA ASN A 71 16.08 -11.59 24.05
C ASN A 71 17.24 -12.17 23.23
N LEU A 72 18.16 -11.33 22.75
CA LEU A 72 19.28 -11.74 21.91
C LEU A 72 20.64 -11.44 22.57
N GLU A 73 20.63 -10.86 23.78
CA GLU A 73 21.81 -10.40 24.54
C GLU A 73 22.76 -9.48 23.73
N THR A 74 22.29 -8.94 22.60
CA THR A 74 23.09 -8.13 21.69
C THR A 74 22.81 -6.65 21.92
N THR A 75 23.86 -5.87 22.14
CA THR A 75 23.74 -4.41 22.09
C THR A 75 23.77 -3.98 20.63
N LEU A 76 22.67 -3.41 20.13
CA LEU A 76 22.63 -2.92 18.75
C LEU A 76 23.57 -1.71 18.62
N ASN A 77 24.63 -1.85 17.83
CA ASN A 77 25.46 -0.73 17.43
C ASN A 77 24.76 0.09 16.31
N GLU A 78 25.27 1.29 16.03
CA GLU A 78 24.63 2.22 15.08
C GLU A 78 24.46 1.64 13.67
N GLY A 79 25.40 0.80 13.21
CA GLY A 79 25.33 0.13 11.91
C GLY A 79 24.15 -0.84 11.81
N ILE A 80 23.99 -1.69 12.82
CA ILE A 80 22.88 -2.65 12.90
C ILE A 80 21.53 -1.92 13.05
N ILE A 81 21.49 -0.79 13.78
CA ILE A 81 20.28 0.04 13.91
C ILE A 81 19.87 0.61 12.55
N LYS A 82 20.84 1.06 11.74
CA LYS A 82 20.58 1.59 10.40
C LYS A 82 20.05 0.52 9.46
N GLU A 83 20.71 -0.63 9.40
CA GLU A 83 20.26 -1.78 8.59
C GLU A 83 18.84 -2.22 8.96
N ARG A 84 18.56 -2.36 10.26
CA ARG A 84 17.23 -2.73 10.76
C ARG A 84 16.17 -1.68 10.46
N ARG A 85 16.54 -0.40 10.40
CA ARG A 85 15.62 0.68 10.01
C ARG A 85 15.24 0.55 8.53
N ASP A 86 16.20 0.37 7.64
CA ASP A 86 15.92 0.28 6.21
C ASP A 86 15.07 -0.96 5.90
N PHE A 87 15.43 -2.10 6.50
CA PHE A 87 14.61 -3.32 6.46
C PHE A 87 13.18 -3.07 6.97
N LEU A 88 13.02 -2.34 8.08
CA LEU A 88 11.71 -2.05 8.67
C LEU A 88 10.86 -1.15 7.76
N LYS A 89 11.47 -0.17 7.09
CA LYS A 89 10.77 0.70 6.14
C LYS A 89 10.24 -0.08 4.95
N ASP A 90 11.07 -0.94 4.36
CA ASP A 90 10.66 -1.81 3.27
C ASP A 90 9.57 -2.79 3.71
N TRP A 91 9.70 -3.32 4.92
CA TRP A 91 8.69 -4.20 5.48
C TRP A 91 7.37 -3.47 5.73
N PHE A 92 7.37 -2.25 6.29
CA PHE A 92 6.15 -1.46 6.47
C PHE A 92 5.50 -1.09 5.15
N LYS A 93 6.30 -0.70 4.16
CA LYS A 93 5.82 -0.47 2.80
C LYS A 93 5.08 -1.69 2.29
N TYR A 94 5.73 -2.85 2.28
CA TYR A 94 5.09 -4.10 1.86
C TYR A 94 3.82 -4.40 2.67
N TYR A 95 3.91 -4.37 4.00
CA TYR A 95 2.81 -4.70 4.91
C TYR A 95 1.57 -3.83 4.67
N PHE A 96 1.73 -2.50 4.62
CA PHE A 96 0.61 -1.60 4.42
C PHE A 96 0.09 -1.64 2.97
N GLN A 97 0.97 -1.79 1.98
CA GLN A 97 0.54 -2.00 0.59
C GLN A 97 -0.35 -3.23 0.46
N GLN A 98 -0.01 -4.34 1.11
CA GLN A 98 -0.81 -5.57 1.08
C GLN A 98 -2.21 -5.38 1.68
N GLN A 99 -2.39 -4.51 2.68
CA GLN A 99 -3.73 -4.22 3.22
C GLN A 99 -4.62 -3.56 2.17
N PHE A 100 -4.09 -2.59 1.42
CA PHE A 100 -4.83 -1.93 0.34
C PHE A 100 -5.03 -2.85 -0.87
N TYR A 101 -4.03 -3.65 -1.22
CA TYR A 101 -4.16 -4.66 -2.28
C TYR A 101 -5.23 -5.71 -1.97
N ARG A 102 -5.35 -6.11 -0.70
CA ARG A 102 -6.39 -7.05 -0.28
C ARG A 102 -7.79 -6.51 -0.54
N VAL A 103 -8.05 -5.25 -0.18
CA VAL A 103 -9.40 -4.67 -0.38
C VAL A 103 -9.69 -4.41 -1.85
N LEU A 104 -8.67 -4.08 -2.66
CA LEU A 104 -8.78 -4.03 -4.12
C LEU A 104 -9.12 -5.40 -4.71
N GLN A 105 -8.45 -6.46 -4.24
CA GLN A 105 -8.72 -7.83 -4.67
C GLN A 105 -10.14 -8.26 -4.33
N GLU A 106 -10.57 -8.03 -3.09
CA GLU A 106 -11.93 -8.34 -2.63
C GLU A 106 -12.97 -7.61 -3.48
N ASN A 107 -12.78 -6.31 -3.74
CA ASN A 107 -13.66 -5.53 -4.60
C ASN A 107 -13.71 -6.04 -6.04
N LEU A 108 -12.55 -6.33 -6.64
CA LEU A 108 -12.47 -6.84 -8.01
C LEU A 108 -13.21 -8.18 -8.15
N LEU A 109 -12.99 -9.11 -7.20
CA LEU A 109 -13.65 -10.42 -7.21
C LEU A 109 -15.16 -10.34 -6.98
N GLU A 110 -15.63 -9.38 -6.17
CA GLU A 110 -17.04 -9.26 -5.82
C GLU A 110 -17.84 -8.46 -6.86
N LYS A 111 -17.29 -7.36 -7.36
CA LYS A 111 -18.03 -6.37 -8.16
C LYS A 111 -17.70 -6.40 -9.65
N GLN A 112 -16.60 -7.04 -10.04
CA GLN A 112 -16.03 -6.94 -11.38
C GLN A 112 -15.41 -8.27 -11.85
N LYS A 113 -15.96 -9.40 -11.37
CA LYS A 113 -15.44 -10.75 -11.64
C LYS A 113 -15.37 -11.07 -13.13
N GLU A 114 -16.33 -10.58 -13.89
CA GLU A 114 -16.42 -10.73 -15.35
C GLU A 114 -15.26 -10.05 -16.09
N LYS A 115 -14.61 -9.06 -15.45
CA LYS A 115 -13.45 -8.36 -16.02
C LYS A 115 -12.12 -9.08 -15.74
N ILE A 116 -12.09 -10.12 -14.91
CA ILE A 116 -10.85 -10.83 -14.58
C ILE A 116 -10.19 -11.43 -15.83
N MET A 117 -10.97 -11.93 -16.80
CA MET A 117 -10.40 -12.54 -18.01
C MET A 117 -9.63 -11.51 -18.84
N ILE A 118 -10.22 -10.34 -19.08
CA ILE A 118 -9.56 -9.29 -19.87
C ILE A 118 -8.30 -8.78 -19.16
N LEU A 119 -8.36 -8.63 -17.83
CA LEU A 119 -7.21 -8.21 -17.02
C LEU A 119 -6.10 -9.27 -17.01
N ARG A 120 -6.45 -10.56 -16.93
CA ARG A 120 -5.47 -11.66 -17.01
C ARG A 120 -4.73 -11.65 -18.33
N LEU A 121 -5.45 -11.55 -19.45
CA LEU A 121 -4.85 -11.53 -20.78
C LEU A 121 -3.92 -10.31 -20.96
N CYS A 122 -4.35 -9.13 -20.49
CA CYS A 122 -3.56 -7.90 -20.64
C CYS A 122 -2.38 -7.79 -19.65
N TYR A 123 -2.57 -8.13 -18.38
CA TYR A 123 -1.56 -7.90 -17.33
C TYR A 123 -0.79 -9.16 -16.93
N GLY A 124 -1.46 -10.31 -16.87
CA GLY A 124 -0.83 -11.59 -16.52
C GLY A 124 -0.04 -12.17 -17.68
N GLU A 125 -0.71 -12.37 -18.81
CA GLU A 125 -0.09 -12.91 -20.04
C GLU A 125 0.63 -11.83 -20.86
N ARG A 126 0.43 -10.55 -20.54
CA ARG A 126 1.06 -9.39 -21.20
C ARG A 126 0.80 -9.35 -22.71
N LEU A 127 -0.38 -9.80 -23.12
CA LEU A 127 -0.80 -9.74 -24.52
C LEU A 127 -1.10 -8.31 -24.94
N LYS A 128 -0.83 -8.00 -26.21
CA LYS A 128 -1.21 -6.72 -26.82
C LYS A 128 -2.73 -6.64 -26.99
N LEU A 129 -3.26 -5.43 -26.99
CA LEU A 129 -4.71 -5.17 -27.00
C LEU A 129 -5.42 -5.75 -28.23
N ASP A 130 -4.78 -5.75 -29.39
CA ASP A 130 -5.24 -6.39 -30.62
C ASP A 130 -5.38 -7.91 -30.46
N THR A 131 -4.36 -8.57 -29.90
CA THR A 131 -4.40 -10.01 -29.61
C THR A 131 -5.49 -10.38 -28.60
N VAL A 132 -5.71 -9.54 -27.59
CA VAL A 132 -6.79 -9.74 -26.61
C VAL A 132 -8.15 -9.54 -27.25
N ALA A 133 -8.31 -8.51 -28.07
CA ALA A 133 -9.53 -8.21 -28.81
C ALA A 133 -9.93 -9.38 -29.73
N GLU A 134 -8.98 -9.94 -30.48
CA GLU A 134 -9.18 -11.15 -31.29
C GLU A 134 -9.63 -12.35 -30.45
N LYS A 135 -8.94 -12.63 -29.33
CA LYS A 135 -9.28 -13.74 -28.42
C LYS A 135 -10.68 -13.61 -27.83
N LEU A 136 -11.08 -12.39 -27.49
CA LEU A 136 -12.36 -12.10 -26.86
C LEU A 136 -13.48 -11.78 -27.87
N LYS A 137 -13.15 -11.72 -29.18
CA LYS A 137 -14.08 -11.36 -30.27
C LYS A 137 -14.76 -10.00 -30.05
N VAL A 138 -14.00 -9.03 -29.57
CA VAL A 138 -14.41 -7.63 -29.37
C VAL A 138 -13.42 -6.71 -30.10
N SER A 139 -13.69 -5.42 -30.13
CA SER A 139 -12.77 -4.42 -30.67
C SER A 139 -11.66 -4.07 -29.67
N GLN A 140 -10.52 -3.60 -30.20
CA GLN A 140 -9.42 -3.08 -29.38
C GLN A 140 -9.86 -1.90 -28.48
N GLN A 141 -10.78 -1.07 -28.98
CA GLN A 141 -11.33 0.07 -28.24
C GLN A 141 -12.18 -0.40 -27.05
N GLU A 142 -12.96 -1.46 -27.22
CA GLU A 142 -13.70 -2.08 -26.12
C GLU A 142 -12.75 -2.64 -25.06
N VAL A 143 -11.67 -3.33 -25.46
CA VAL A 143 -10.67 -3.82 -24.50
C VAL A 143 -10.05 -2.66 -23.70
N ALA A 144 -9.62 -1.60 -24.38
CA ALA A 144 -9.02 -0.44 -23.73
C ALA A 144 -10.00 0.26 -22.77
N GLY A 145 -11.25 0.49 -23.22
CA GLY A 145 -12.29 1.12 -22.42
C GLY A 145 -12.69 0.30 -21.19
N GLU A 146 -12.70 -1.03 -21.31
CA GLU A 146 -12.96 -1.94 -20.19
C GLU A 146 -11.86 -1.87 -19.12
N ILE A 147 -10.59 -1.85 -19.54
CA ILE A 147 -9.45 -1.69 -18.61
C ILE A 147 -9.52 -0.34 -17.91
N GLU A 148 -9.76 0.74 -18.67
CA GLU A 148 -9.87 2.08 -18.10
C GLU A 148 -11.02 2.18 -17.10
N MET A 149 -12.19 1.60 -17.42
CA MET A 149 -13.34 1.57 -16.51
C MET A 149 -13.02 0.81 -15.22
N VAL A 150 -12.32 -0.33 -15.29
CA VAL A 150 -11.90 -1.09 -14.10
C VAL A 150 -10.96 -0.25 -13.24
N GLN A 151 -9.96 0.40 -13.85
CA GLN A 151 -9.01 1.26 -13.16
C GLN A 151 -9.73 2.40 -12.43
N GLN A 152 -10.63 3.11 -13.11
CA GLN A 152 -11.41 4.21 -12.54
C GLN A 152 -12.30 3.73 -11.39
N LYS A 153 -13.02 2.61 -11.56
CA LYS A 153 -13.87 2.04 -10.51
C LYS A 153 -13.08 1.65 -9.26
N LEU A 154 -11.92 1.01 -9.44
CA LEU A 154 -11.05 0.63 -8.32
C LEU A 154 -10.42 1.85 -7.64
N GLN A 155 -10.05 2.88 -8.40
CA GLN A 155 -9.57 4.14 -7.85
C GLN A 155 -10.64 4.80 -6.97
N ILE A 156 -11.87 4.95 -7.49
CA ILE A 156 -12.99 5.53 -6.75
C ILE A 156 -13.29 4.70 -5.49
N PHE A 157 -13.36 3.38 -5.64
CA PHE A 157 -13.56 2.47 -4.52
C PHE A 157 -12.48 2.65 -3.44
N LEU A 158 -11.20 2.70 -3.81
CA LEU A 158 -10.12 2.84 -2.84
C LEU A 158 -10.18 4.19 -2.11
N GLN A 159 -10.53 5.27 -2.80
CA GLN A 159 -10.74 6.58 -2.17
C GLN A 159 -11.90 6.54 -1.17
N GLN A 160 -13.01 5.91 -1.54
CA GLN A 160 -14.16 5.75 -0.66
C GLN A 160 -13.83 4.87 0.53
N TRP A 161 -13.09 3.77 0.32
CA TRP A 161 -12.65 2.89 1.39
C TRP A 161 -11.77 3.62 2.40
N VAL A 162 -10.81 4.44 1.95
CA VAL A 162 -9.98 5.28 2.84
C VAL A 162 -10.85 6.26 3.63
N ARG A 163 -11.83 6.88 2.97
CA ARG A 163 -12.79 7.77 3.65
C ARG A 163 -13.56 7.06 4.75
N GLU A 164 -14.13 5.89 4.47
CA GLU A 164 -15.01 5.19 5.39
C GLU A 164 -14.26 4.44 6.49
N LYS A 165 -13.15 3.77 6.15
CA LYS A 165 -12.40 2.92 7.09
C LYS A 165 -11.34 3.66 7.88
N MET A 166 -10.75 4.70 7.29
CA MET A 166 -9.72 5.49 7.95
C MET A 166 -10.25 6.85 8.44
N ASP A 167 -11.48 7.22 8.12
CA ASP A 167 -12.05 8.54 8.43
C ASP A 167 -11.15 9.66 7.88
N ILE A 168 -10.78 9.54 6.60
CA ILE A 168 -9.85 10.44 5.90
C ILE A 168 -10.39 10.82 4.53
N CYS A 169 -10.60 12.12 4.29
CA CYS A 169 -10.84 12.62 2.94
C CYS A 169 -9.52 12.97 2.26
N LEU A 170 -9.08 12.14 1.30
CA LEU A 170 -7.88 12.44 0.52
C LEU A 170 -8.12 13.67 -0.39
N PRO A 171 -7.12 14.55 -0.56
CA PRO A 171 -7.23 15.71 -1.44
C PRO A 171 -7.16 15.29 -2.91
N ILE A 172 -7.66 16.15 -3.80
CA ILE A 172 -7.63 15.92 -5.26
C ILE A 172 -6.19 15.72 -5.76
N SER A 173 -5.21 16.40 -5.15
CA SER A 173 -3.78 16.25 -5.44
C SER A 173 -3.28 14.81 -5.27
N ALA A 174 -3.92 14.00 -4.42
CA ALA A 174 -3.59 12.58 -4.22
C ALA A 174 -4.16 11.65 -5.32
N ASN A 175 -5.09 12.11 -6.17
CA ASN A 175 -5.78 11.27 -7.17
C ASN A 175 -4.80 10.51 -8.06
N LYS A 176 -3.76 11.19 -8.56
CA LYS A 176 -2.74 10.57 -9.41
C LYS A 176 -1.98 9.44 -8.70
N ARG A 177 -1.71 9.59 -7.40
CA ARG A 177 -1.03 8.53 -6.63
C ARG A 177 -1.91 7.32 -6.44
N ILE A 178 -3.20 7.54 -6.15
CA ILE A 178 -4.16 6.44 -6.03
C ILE A 178 -4.33 5.72 -7.37
N ALA A 179 -4.46 6.46 -8.47
CA ALA A 179 -4.54 5.87 -9.82
C ALA A 179 -3.31 5.01 -10.13
N ASN A 180 -2.11 5.56 -9.92
CA ASN A 180 -0.86 4.82 -10.12
C ASN A 180 -0.76 3.59 -9.21
N PHE A 181 -1.22 3.70 -7.96
CA PHE A 181 -1.21 2.57 -7.01
C PHE A 181 -2.11 1.42 -7.50
N VAL A 182 -3.31 1.73 -8.01
CA VAL A 182 -4.22 0.75 -8.60
C VAL A 182 -3.62 0.13 -9.85
N GLU A 183 -3.02 0.94 -10.73
CA GLU A 183 -2.38 0.44 -11.96
C GLU A 183 -1.17 -0.47 -11.65
N GLU A 184 -0.33 -0.10 -10.69
CA GLU A 184 0.77 -0.93 -10.19
C GLU A 184 0.24 -2.26 -9.65
N TRP A 185 -0.84 -2.23 -8.88
CA TRP A 185 -1.47 -3.43 -8.35
C TRP A 185 -2.03 -4.35 -9.45
N LEU A 186 -2.75 -3.82 -10.44
CA LEU A 186 -3.36 -4.61 -11.52
C LEU A 186 -2.32 -5.44 -12.31
N LYS A 187 -1.06 -4.97 -12.36
CA LYS A 187 0.07 -5.66 -13.01
C LYS A 187 0.60 -6.85 -12.22
N ILE A 188 0.35 -6.90 -10.91
CA ILE A 188 0.89 -7.93 -9.99
C ILE A 188 -0.21 -8.65 -9.20
N ALA A 189 -1.48 -8.37 -9.50
CA ALA A 189 -2.61 -8.92 -8.77
C ALA A 189 -2.66 -10.45 -8.92
N PRO A 190 -3.26 -11.19 -7.96
CA PRO A 190 -3.31 -12.65 -7.99
C PRO A 190 -3.77 -13.29 -9.30
N TYR A 191 -4.71 -12.69 -10.04
CA TYR A 191 -5.15 -13.23 -11.34
C TYR A 191 -4.07 -13.18 -12.42
N ALA A 192 -3.05 -12.31 -12.25
CA ALA A 192 -1.93 -12.15 -13.17
C ALA A 192 -0.81 -13.19 -12.94
N MET A 193 -0.86 -13.96 -11.84
CA MET A 193 0.21 -14.86 -11.38
C MET A 193 -0.03 -16.35 -11.66
N TRP A 194 -1.16 -16.72 -12.31
CA TRP A 194 -1.45 -18.11 -12.69
C TRP A 194 -0.89 -18.40 -14.08
N HIS A 195 0.29 -19.03 -14.12
CA HIS A 195 0.89 -19.67 -15.29
C HIS A 195 0.18 -20.99 -15.59
#